data_AF-A0A963QHC8-F1
#
_entry.id   AF-A0A963QHC8-F1
#
_cell.length_a   1.000
_cell.length_b   1.000
_cell.length_c   1.000
_cell.angle_alpha   90.00
_cell.angle_beta   90.00
_cell.angle_gamma   90.00
#
_symmetry.space_group_name_H-M   'P 1'
#
loop_
_entity.id
_entity.type
_entity.pdbx_description
1 polymer ?
#
loop_
_entity_poly.entity_id
_entity_poly.type
_entity_poly.pdbx_seq_one_letter_code
_entity_poly.pdbx_strand_id
1 'polypeptide(L)'
;MTTTQDSSAGTHAAARRAMIDSQLRTSGVNEPWVLSAMSSVAREEFVPPAMRDAAYIDRSIPLADGRQLASPLVHGRMLAEAKPSAEDKALIVGDGKGYLAALLRPLVGTLDAVDPEAAKTKRGKGAYTLIVVDGAVEEMPRSFASLLADGGRLVTGTLDNGVTRLAVGAKVGGDLALLPVADMGIPVLAEFRAPKRWSF
;
A
#
# COMPACT_ATOMS: atom_id res chain seq x y z
N MET A 1 6.64 -41.94 11.41
CA MET A 1 6.15 -40.60 11.78
C MET A 1 6.92 -39.62 10.91
N THR A 2 6.38 -39.27 9.74
CA THR A 2 7.13 -38.54 8.70
C THR A 2 6.86 -37.04 8.85
N THR A 3 7.83 -36.31 9.39
CA THR A 3 7.81 -34.84 9.47
C THR A 3 7.94 -34.26 8.06
N THR A 4 6.82 -33.95 7.43
CA THR A 4 6.75 -33.18 6.17
C THR A 4 6.46 -31.73 6.54
N GLN A 5 7.47 -30.98 7.01
CA GLN A 5 7.29 -29.55 7.34
C GLN A 5 8.39 -28.61 6.81
N ASP A 6 9.35 -29.08 6.00
CA ASP A 6 10.49 -28.26 5.56
C ASP A 6 10.49 -27.86 4.06
N SER A 7 9.52 -28.31 3.25
CA SER A 7 9.52 -28.08 1.80
C SER A 7 8.78 -26.82 1.34
N SER A 8 7.73 -26.39 2.06
CA SER A 8 6.93 -25.21 1.67
C SER A 8 7.67 -23.90 1.92
N ALA A 9 8.39 -23.79 3.04
CA ALA A 9 9.16 -22.58 3.40
C ALA A 9 10.28 -22.31 2.38
N GLY A 10 10.99 -23.35 1.92
CA GLY A 10 11.99 -23.23 0.85
C GLY A 10 11.37 -22.82 -0.49
N THR A 11 10.14 -23.25 -0.77
CA THR A 11 9.38 -22.91 -1.98
C THR A 11 8.93 -21.44 -1.97
N HIS A 12 8.40 -20.94 -0.85
CA HIS A 12 7.98 -19.54 -0.73
C HIS A 12 9.15 -18.56 -0.76
N ALA A 13 10.30 -18.92 -0.16
CA ALA A 13 11.52 -18.13 -0.26
C ALA A 13 12.02 -18.01 -1.71
N ALA A 14 11.94 -19.10 -2.48
CA ALA A 14 12.29 -19.10 -3.91
C ALA A 14 11.30 -18.25 -4.73
N ALA A 15 9.99 -18.38 -4.47
CA ALA A 15 8.95 -17.58 -5.14
C ALA A 15 9.08 -16.08 -4.84
N ARG A 16 9.42 -15.71 -3.60
CA ARG A 16 9.70 -14.32 -3.20
C ARG A 16 10.87 -13.73 -3.98
N ARG A 17 11.96 -14.50 -4.10
CA ARG A 17 13.13 -14.09 -4.89
C ARG A 17 12.80 -13.95 -6.37
N ALA A 18 12.07 -14.91 -6.93
CA ALA A 18 11.63 -14.87 -8.32
C ALA A 18 10.73 -13.66 -8.60
N MET A 19 9.83 -13.30 -7.69
CA MET A 19 9.01 -12.09 -7.76
C MET A 19 9.87 -10.82 -7.80
N ILE A 20 10.89 -10.73 -6.95
CA ILE A 20 11.84 -9.60 -6.96
C ILE A 20 12.56 -9.51 -8.32
N ASP A 21 13.14 -10.61 -8.78
CA ASP A 21 14.01 -10.62 -9.95
C ASP A 21 13.22 -10.44 -11.25
N SER A 22 12.04 -11.05 -11.35
CA SER A 22 11.29 -11.13 -12.62
C SER A 22 10.15 -10.11 -12.72
N GLN A 23 9.65 -9.57 -11.60
CA GLN A 23 8.52 -8.64 -11.59
C GLN A 23 8.93 -7.24 -11.13
N LEU A 24 9.58 -7.12 -9.96
CA LEU A 24 9.91 -5.80 -9.39
C LEU A 24 11.00 -5.09 -10.19
N ARG A 25 12.17 -5.73 -10.35
CA ARG A 25 13.31 -5.14 -11.06
C ARG A 25 13.00 -4.82 -12.52
N THR A 26 12.34 -5.75 -13.20
CA THR A 26 11.91 -5.60 -14.61
C THR A 26 10.92 -4.46 -14.79
N SER A 27 10.10 -4.20 -13.78
CA SER A 27 9.12 -3.12 -13.78
C SER A 27 9.64 -1.84 -13.13
N GLY A 28 10.95 -1.69 -12.93
CA GLY A 28 11.59 -0.44 -12.52
C GLY A 28 11.65 -0.18 -11.01
N VAL A 29 11.31 -1.15 -10.16
CA VAL A 29 11.56 -1.08 -8.70
C VAL A 29 12.96 -1.64 -8.44
N ASN A 30 13.93 -0.76 -8.23
CA ASN A 30 15.36 -1.13 -8.20
C ASN A 30 16.09 -0.69 -6.93
N GLU A 31 15.43 0.08 -6.08
CA GLU A 31 15.94 0.59 -4.82
C GLU A 31 16.32 -0.58 -3.90
N PRO A 32 17.61 -0.71 -3.52
CA PRO A 32 18.05 -1.84 -2.70
C PRO A 32 17.28 -2.00 -1.39
N TRP A 33 16.87 -0.87 -0.79
CA TRP A 33 16.10 -0.87 0.46
C TRP A 33 14.65 -1.33 0.27
N VAL A 34 14.01 -1.03 -0.88
CA VAL A 34 12.65 -1.54 -1.21
C VAL A 34 12.70 -3.04 -1.38
N LEU A 35 13.66 -3.52 -2.19
CA LEU A 35 13.83 -4.95 -2.46
C LEU A 35 14.16 -5.73 -1.18
N SER A 36 14.99 -5.15 -0.30
CA SER A 36 15.30 -5.71 1.01
C SER A 36 14.05 -5.83 1.89
N ALA A 37 13.25 -4.76 1.99
CA ALA A 37 12.01 -4.77 2.77
C ALA A 37 11.01 -5.81 2.24
N MET A 38 10.80 -5.87 0.92
CA MET A 38 9.92 -6.86 0.31
C MET A 38 10.46 -8.30 0.42
N SER A 39 11.78 -8.48 0.47
CA SER A 39 12.41 -9.77 0.68
C SER A 39 12.30 -10.24 2.14
N SER A 40 12.25 -9.33 3.12
CA SER A 40 12.25 -9.70 4.54
C SER A 40 10.87 -10.10 5.06
N VAL A 41 9.80 -9.51 4.52
CA VAL A 41 8.42 -9.78 4.96
C VAL A 41 7.79 -10.93 4.16
N ALA A 42 7.29 -11.93 4.89
CA ALA A 42 6.64 -13.11 4.33
C ALA A 42 5.22 -12.82 3.84
N ARG A 43 5.09 -12.45 2.57
CA ARG A 43 3.82 -12.07 1.95
C ARG A 43 2.74 -13.17 2.03
N GLU A 44 3.13 -14.44 2.04
CA GLU A 44 2.29 -15.62 2.22
C GLU A 44 1.57 -15.66 3.58
N GLU A 45 2.04 -14.90 4.58
CA GLU A 45 1.38 -14.80 5.88
C GLU A 45 0.18 -13.84 5.87
N PHE A 46 0.06 -13.01 4.83
CA PHE A 46 -0.97 -11.97 4.70
C PHE A 46 -2.09 -12.33 3.72
N VAL A 47 -2.17 -13.60 3.32
CA VAL A 47 -3.20 -14.13 2.41
C VAL A 47 -3.92 -15.32 3.04
N PRO A 48 -5.15 -15.65 2.61
CA PRO A 48 -5.82 -16.87 3.03
C PRO A 48 -4.94 -18.12 2.81
N PRO A 49 -5.01 -19.16 3.67
CA PRO A 49 -4.16 -20.34 3.56
C PRO A 49 -4.15 -21.00 2.17
N ALA A 50 -5.30 -21.03 1.48
CA ALA A 50 -5.45 -21.58 0.14
C ALA A 50 -4.75 -20.75 -0.96
N MET A 51 -4.39 -19.50 -0.68
CA MET A 51 -3.78 -18.57 -1.62
C MET A 51 -2.28 -18.36 -1.38
N ARG A 52 -1.66 -19.06 -0.40
CA ARG A 52 -0.25 -18.88 -0.04
C ARG A 52 0.71 -19.14 -1.19
N ASP A 53 0.46 -20.18 -1.99
CA ASP A 53 1.29 -20.52 -3.13
C ASP A 53 1.17 -19.50 -4.27
N ALA A 54 0.05 -18.78 -4.32
CA ALA A 54 -0.19 -17.68 -5.25
C ALA A 54 0.24 -16.31 -4.70
N ALA A 55 0.79 -16.22 -3.48
CA ALA A 55 1.08 -14.93 -2.82
C ALA A 55 2.02 -14.02 -3.62
N TYR A 56 2.84 -14.61 -4.49
CA TYR A 56 3.93 -13.94 -5.22
C TYR A 56 3.66 -13.69 -6.70
N ILE A 57 2.45 -13.97 -7.19
CA ILE A 57 2.05 -13.59 -8.55
C ILE A 57 1.74 -12.09 -8.59
N ASP A 58 1.94 -11.45 -9.74
CA ASP A 58 1.62 -10.03 -9.93
C ASP A 58 0.11 -9.78 -10.13
N ARG A 59 -0.69 -10.19 -9.14
CA ARG A 59 -2.14 -9.98 -9.09
C ARG A 59 -2.58 -9.64 -7.68
N SER A 60 -3.69 -8.92 -7.59
CA SER A 60 -4.38 -8.73 -6.31
C SER A 60 -4.99 -10.04 -5.84
N ILE A 61 -5.01 -10.25 -4.52
CA ILE A 61 -5.53 -11.47 -3.89
C ILE A 61 -6.72 -11.08 -3.00
N PRO A 62 -7.90 -11.71 -3.18
CA PRO A 62 -9.04 -11.46 -2.30
C PRO A 62 -8.75 -11.92 -0.88
N LEU A 63 -9.13 -11.09 0.09
CA LEU A 63 -9.02 -11.36 1.52
C LEU A 63 -10.39 -11.80 2.08
N ALA A 64 -10.38 -12.41 3.26
CA ALA A 64 -11.57 -12.99 3.88
C ALA A 64 -12.64 -11.94 4.27
N ASP A 65 -12.23 -10.68 4.43
CA ASP A 65 -13.08 -9.56 4.82
C ASP A 65 -13.65 -8.79 3.61
N GLY A 66 -13.48 -9.32 2.39
CA GLY A 66 -13.94 -8.69 1.16
C GLY A 66 -12.98 -7.63 0.59
N ARG A 67 -11.89 -7.30 1.31
CA ARG A 67 -10.81 -6.45 0.77
C ARG A 67 -9.91 -7.27 -0.15
N GLN A 68 -8.92 -6.61 -0.75
CA GLN A 68 -7.92 -7.26 -1.59
C GLN A 68 -6.53 -6.81 -1.17
N LEU A 69 -5.60 -7.77 -1.09
CA LEU A 69 -4.18 -7.49 -1.00
C LEU A 69 -3.69 -7.10 -2.39
N ALA A 70 -3.22 -5.85 -2.58
CA ALA A 70 -2.70 -5.38 -3.86
C ALA A 70 -1.50 -6.21 -4.33
N SER A 71 -1.19 -6.22 -5.63
CA SER A 71 -0.09 -7.02 -6.17
C SER A 71 1.28 -6.66 -5.54
N PRO A 72 2.28 -7.55 -5.61
CA PRO A 72 3.63 -7.22 -5.17
C PRO A 72 4.18 -5.95 -5.84
N LEU A 73 3.97 -5.79 -7.16
CA LEU A 73 4.44 -4.62 -7.89
C LEU A 73 3.82 -3.32 -7.37
N VAL A 74 2.51 -3.33 -7.06
CA VAL A 74 1.84 -2.16 -6.47
C VAL A 74 2.51 -1.76 -5.16
N HIS A 75 2.75 -2.70 -4.26
CA HIS A 75 3.40 -2.40 -2.98
C HIS A 75 4.85 -1.92 -3.15
N GLY A 76 5.61 -2.53 -4.07
CA GLY A 76 6.97 -2.10 -4.37
C GLY A 76 7.03 -0.66 -4.88
N ARG A 77 6.12 -0.31 -5.80
CA ARG A 77 6.00 1.06 -6.33
C ARG A 77 5.50 2.06 -5.30
N MET A 78 4.47 1.71 -4.51
CA MET A 78 4.00 2.55 -3.40
C MET A 78 5.12 2.83 -2.40
N LEU A 79 5.91 1.81 -2.05
CA LEU A 79 7.01 1.96 -1.12
C LEU A 79 8.10 2.87 -1.71
N ALA A 80 8.51 2.63 -2.95
CA ALA A 80 9.52 3.45 -3.65
C ALA A 80 9.12 4.93 -3.73
N GLU A 81 7.85 5.24 -4.01
CA GLU A 81 7.34 6.62 -4.01
C GLU A 81 7.21 7.20 -2.59
N ALA A 82 6.84 6.38 -1.61
CA ALA A 82 6.68 6.81 -0.22
C ALA A 82 8.00 7.22 0.43
N LYS A 83 9.15 6.66 0.01
CA LYS A 83 10.49 6.98 0.53
C LYS A 83 10.51 7.12 2.07
N PRO A 84 10.01 6.13 2.84
CA PRO A 84 9.95 6.21 4.30
C PRO A 84 11.35 6.41 4.92
N SER A 85 11.37 7.14 6.02
CA SER A 85 12.54 7.47 6.83
C SER A 85 12.25 7.17 8.30
N ALA A 86 13.28 6.82 9.06
CA ALA A 86 13.18 6.65 10.52
C ALA A 86 12.72 7.92 11.26
N GLU A 87 12.76 9.09 10.61
CA GLU A 87 12.24 10.35 11.14
C GLU A 87 10.74 10.50 10.93
N ASP A 88 10.12 9.67 10.08
CA ASP A 88 8.72 9.79 9.77
C ASP A 88 7.82 9.36 10.93
N LYS A 89 6.83 10.21 11.20
CA LYS A 89 5.59 9.78 11.80
C LYS A 89 4.59 9.48 10.67
N ALA A 90 4.41 8.20 10.40
CA ALA A 90 3.61 7.71 9.30
C ALA A 90 2.20 7.31 9.73
N LEU A 91 1.22 7.53 8.84
CA LEU A 91 -0.12 6.98 8.93
C LEU A 91 -0.34 6.02 7.77
N ILE A 92 -0.72 4.78 8.06
CA ILE A 92 -1.30 3.88 7.06
C ILE A 92 -2.82 3.88 7.16
N VAL A 93 -3.50 4.09 6.03
CA VAL A 93 -4.94 3.91 5.88
C VAL A 93 -5.19 2.59 5.19
N GLY A 94 -5.76 1.64 5.92
CA GLY A 94 -5.88 0.25 5.50
C GLY A 94 -5.77 -0.69 6.69
N ASP A 95 -5.46 -1.95 6.45
CA ASP A 95 -5.23 -2.90 7.53
C ASP A 95 -3.89 -2.61 8.24
N GLY A 96 -3.95 -2.22 9.51
CA GLY A 96 -2.75 -1.99 10.33
C GLY A 96 -1.90 -3.24 10.58
N LYS A 97 -2.46 -4.44 10.32
CA LYS A 97 -1.77 -5.73 10.33
C LYS A 97 -1.53 -6.28 8.93
N GLY A 98 -1.87 -5.52 7.89
CA GLY A 98 -1.67 -5.89 6.50
C GLY A 98 -0.20 -5.88 6.07
N TYR A 99 0.04 -6.38 4.86
CA TYR A 99 1.38 -6.52 4.31
C TYR A 99 2.11 -5.17 4.18
N LEU A 100 1.45 -4.13 3.67
CA LEU A 100 2.07 -2.80 3.53
C LEU A 100 2.40 -2.19 4.89
N ALA A 101 1.58 -2.41 5.91
CA ALA A 101 1.88 -1.98 7.28
C ALA A 101 3.12 -2.71 7.83
N ALA A 102 3.25 -4.02 7.57
CA ALA A 102 4.41 -4.80 7.97
C ALA A 102 5.70 -4.34 7.26
N LEU A 103 5.61 -3.94 5.99
CA LEU A 103 6.72 -3.36 5.23
C LEU A 103 7.14 -1.98 5.77
N LEU A 104 6.18 -1.10 6.09
CA LEU A 104 6.46 0.26 6.53
C LEU A 104 6.98 0.33 7.96
N ARG A 105 6.51 -0.53 8.86
CA ARG A 105 6.81 -0.49 10.30
C ARG A 105 8.30 -0.42 10.65
N PRO A 106 9.21 -1.20 10.05
CA PRO A 106 10.65 -1.09 10.33
C PRO A 106 11.33 0.09 9.64
N LEU A 107 10.64 0.82 8.75
CA LEU A 107 11.22 1.88 7.92
C LEU A 107 10.88 3.29 8.45
N VAL A 108 9.99 3.40 9.43
CA VAL A 108 9.51 4.68 9.98
C VAL A 108 9.72 4.76 11.49
N GLY A 109 9.81 5.98 12.03
CA GLY A 109 9.97 6.18 13.47
C GLY A 109 8.70 5.83 14.25
N THR A 110 7.52 6.10 13.69
CA THR A 110 6.24 5.70 14.26
C THR A 110 5.24 5.41 13.14
N LEU A 111 4.49 4.32 13.28
CA LEU A 111 3.43 3.94 12.33
C LEU A 111 2.09 3.84 13.07
N ASP A 112 1.21 4.80 12.79
CA ASP A 112 -0.20 4.71 13.15
C ASP A 112 -0.95 4.00 12.03
N ALA A 113 -1.94 3.19 12.38
CA ALA A 113 -2.86 2.58 11.42
C ALA A 113 -4.29 3.00 11.70
N VAL A 114 -5.08 3.16 10.65
CA VAL A 114 -6.51 3.48 10.75
C VAL A 114 -7.26 2.80 9.61
N ASP A 115 -8.43 2.25 9.93
CA ASP A 115 -9.32 1.72 8.90
C ASP A 115 -9.82 2.84 7.96
N PRO A 116 -10.04 2.54 6.67
CA PRO A 116 -10.52 3.50 5.67
C PRO A 116 -11.74 4.33 6.12
N GLU A 117 -12.75 3.70 6.73
CA GLU A 117 -13.93 4.41 7.23
C GLU A 117 -13.59 5.44 8.32
N ALA A 118 -12.76 5.06 9.30
CA ALA A 118 -12.35 5.92 10.39
C ALA A 118 -11.37 7.02 9.96
N ALA A 119 -10.61 6.79 8.87
CA ALA A 119 -9.67 7.76 8.34
C ALA A 119 -10.35 9.06 7.87
N LYS A 120 -11.58 8.97 7.34
CA LYS A 120 -12.35 10.12 6.84
C LYS A 120 -12.59 11.18 7.94
N THR A 121 -12.78 10.73 9.18
CA THR A 121 -13.09 11.60 10.33
C THR A 121 -11.89 11.87 11.24
N LYS A 122 -10.73 11.27 10.96
CA LYS A 122 -9.50 11.49 11.74
C LYS A 122 -9.14 12.98 11.77
N ARG A 123 -8.59 13.41 12.91
CA ARG A 123 -8.18 14.80 13.19
C ARG A 123 -6.75 14.81 13.70
N GLY A 124 -6.10 15.97 13.59
CA GLY A 124 -4.74 16.21 14.04
C GLY A 124 -3.98 17.05 13.03
N LYS A 125 -3.75 18.33 13.34
CA LYS A 125 -3.10 19.26 12.40
C LYS A 125 -1.60 18.93 12.28
N GLY A 126 -1.14 18.61 11.07
CA GLY A 126 0.28 18.32 10.81
C GLY A 126 0.83 17.14 11.60
N ALA A 127 -0.02 16.17 11.92
CA ALA A 127 0.33 15.05 12.79
C ALA A 127 1.25 14.02 12.12
N TYR A 128 1.30 14.00 10.79
CA TYR A 128 2.02 12.97 10.00
C TYR A 128 2.89 13.61 8.91
N THR A 129 4.12 13.13 8.77
CA THR A 129 5.04 13.50 7.68
C THR A 129 4.90 12.60 6.45
N LEU A 130 4.34 11.40 6.65
CA LEU A 130 4.04 10.43 5.62
C LEU A 130 2.62 9.87 5.83
N ILE A 131 1.79 9.87 4.78
CA ILE A 131 0.52 9.15 4.78
C ILE A 131 0.53 8.17 3.61
N VAL A 132 0.23 6.89 3.86
CA VAL A 132 0.11 5.88 2.82
C VAL A 132 -1.29 5.28 2.89
N VAL A 133 -2.02 5.35 1.79
CA VAL A 133 -3.35 4.74 1.67
C VAL A 133 -3.20 3.47 0.85
N ASP A 134 -3.44 2.32 1.49
CA ASP A 134 -3.31 0.99 0.90
C ASP A 134 -4.51 0.67 0.01
N GLY A 135 -4.54 1.32 -1.15
CA GLY A 135 -5.60 1.18 -2.13
C GLY A 135 -5.82 2.46 -2.94
N ALA A 136 -6.75 2.38 -3.88
CA ALA A 136 -7.14 3.48 -4.75
C ALA A 136 -8.38 4.20 -4.22
N VAL A 137 -8.34 5.53 -4.26
CA VAL A 137 -9.43 6.43 -3.88
C VAL A 137 -9.98 7.14 -5.11
N GLU A 138 -11.28 7.36 -5.15
CA GLU A 138 -11.91 8.17 -6.20
C GLU A 138 -12.00 9.63 -5.75
N GLU A 139 -12.35 9.85 -4.48
CA GLU A 139 -12.35 11.18 -3.85
C GLU A 139 -11.59 11.14 -2.53
N MET A 140 -10.52 11.94 -2.45
CA MET A 140 -9.74 12.07 -1.21
C MET A 140 -10.34 13.15 -0.30
N PRO A 141 -10.70 12.83 0.97
CA PRO A 141 -11.25 13.81 1.87
C PRO A 141 -10.25 14.94 2.18
N ARG A 142 -10.72 16.19 2.16
CA ARG A 142 -9.90 17.37 2.49
C ARG A 142 -9.28 17.32 3.88
N SER A 143 -9.83 16.52 4.80
CA SER A 143 -9.27 16.30 6.14
C SER A 143 -7.83 15.77 6.09
N PHE A 144 -7.44 15.03 5.05
CA PHE A 144 -6.07 14.53 4.89
C PHE A 144 -5.04 15.65 4.71
N ALA A 145 -5.41 16.77 4.06
CA ALA A 145 -4.53 17.93 3.94
C ALA A 145 -4.20 18.54 5.31
N SER A 146 -5.14 18.47 6.27
CA SER A 146 -4.91 18.92 7.64
C SER A 146 -4.04 17.93 8.43
N LEU A 147 -4.14 16.63 8.16
CA LEU A 147 -3.33 15.60 8.81
C LEU A 147 -1.85 15.68 8.43
N LEU A 148 -1.57 16.12 7.21
CA LEU A 148 -0.23 16.18 6.65
C LEU A 148 0.54 17.41 7.18
N ALA A 149 1.74 17.16 7.70
CA ALA A 149 2.69 18.20 8.07
C ALA A 149 3.14 18.99 6.83
N ASP A 150 3.66 20.19 7.04
CA ASP A 150 4.23 20.98 5.94
C ASP A 150 5.47 20.25 5.40
N GLY A 151 5.55 20.11 4.08
CA GLY A 151 6.57 19.26 3.43
C GLY A 151 6.30 17.75 3.54
N GLY A 152 5.20 17.33 4.18
CA GLY A 152 4.79 15.95 4.22
C GLY A 152 4.33 15.43 2.86
N ARG A 153 4.30 14.11 2.73
CA ARG A 153 3.91 13.41 1.50
C ARG A 153 2.81 12.38 1.74
N LEU A 154 1.97 12.20 0.73
CA LEU A 154 0.95 11.18 0.71
C LEU A 154 1.18 10.25 -0.48
N VAL A 155 0.95 8.95 -0.32
CA VAL A 155 0.97 7.98 -1.43
C VAL A 155 -0.33 7.18 -1.43
N THR A 156 -0.95 7.04 -2.58
CA THR A 156 -2.22 6.31 -2.74
C THR A 156 -2.42 5.90 -4.21
N GLY A 157 -3.40 5.05 -4.50
CA GLY A 157 -3.98 4.98 -5.83
C GLY A 157 -5.05 6.06 -6.03
N THR A 158 -5.22 6.54 -7.24
CA THR A 158 -6.38 7.34 -7.66
C THR A 158 -7.19 6.55 -8.66
N LEU A 159 -8.51 6.61 -8.56
CA LEU A 159 -9.44 6.08 -9.56
C LEU A 159 -9.98 7.25 -10.38
N ASP A 160 -9.70 7.25 -11.67
CA ASP A 160 -10.28 8.23 -12.61
C ASP A 160 -10.75 7.50 -13.87
N ASN A 161 -12.03 7.69 -14.22
CA ASN A 161 -12.67 7.08 -15.39
C ASN A 161 -12.43 5.57 -15.52
N GLY A 162 -12.46 4.84 -14.39
CA GLY A 162 -12.25 3.39 -14.35
C GLY A 162 -10.80 2.94 -14.38
N VAL A 163 -9.84 3.86 -14.51
CA VAL A 163 -8.40 3.58 -14.50
C VAL A 163 -7.82 3.92 -13.13
N THR A 164 -7.12 2.96 -12.53
CA THR A 164 -6.38 3.21 -11.30
C THR A 164 -4.93 3.59 -11.58
N ARG A 165 -4.45 4.62 -10.89
CA ARG A 165 -3.09 5.16 -11.04
C ARG A 165 -2.44 5.35 -9.68
N LEU A 166 -1.19 4.93 -9.53
CA LEU A 166 -0.39 5.37 -8.39
C LEU A 166 -0.28 6.89 -8.42
N ALA A 167 -0.41 7.53 -7.27
CA ALA A 167 -0.31 8.97 -7.13
C ALA A 167 0.48 9.35 -5.87
N VAL A 168 1.21 10.45 -5.97
CA VAL A 168 1.89 11.09 -4.85
C VAL A 168 1.23 12.43 -4.57
N GLY A 169 0.97 12.69 -3.29
CA GLY A 169 0.32 13.87 -2.80
C GLY A 169 1.24 14.75 -1.97
N ALA A 170 1.07 16.05 -2.10
CA ALA A 170 1.67 17.03 -1.21
C ALA A 170 0.66 18.12 -0.85
N LYS A 171 0.88 18.77 0.28
CA LYS A 171 0.07 19.90 0.71
C LYS A 171 0.49 21.16 -0.04
N VAL A 172 -0.44 21.77 -0.79
CA VAL A 172 -0.23 22.98 -1.59
C VAL A 172 -1.36 23.96 -1.31
N GLY A 173 -1.06 25.17 -0.84
CA GLY A 173 -2.08 26.18 -0.56
C GLY A 173 -3.09 25.81 0.54
N GLY A 174 -2.77 24.82 1.38
CA GLY A 174 -3.68 24.30 2.42
C GLY A 174 -4.54 23.12 1.97
N ASP A 175 -4.55 22.81 0.68
CA ASP A 175 -5.22 21.64 0.11
C ASP A 175 -4.21 20.53 -0.24
N LEU A 176 -4.71 19.33 -0.51
CA LEU A 176 -3.92 18.20 -0.97
C LEU A 176 -3.99 18.13 -2.49
N ALA A 177 -2.84 18.21 -3.16
CA ALA A 177 -2.73 17.97 -4.60
C ALA A 177 -2.18 16.57 -4.83
N LEU A 178 -2.90 15.72 -5.56
CA LEU A 178 -2.46 14.38 -5.96
C LEU A 178 -1.97 14.41 -7.41
N LEU A 179 -0.75 13.94 -7.65
CA LEU A 179 -0.14 13.84 -8.97
C LEU A 179 -0.02 12.37 -9.36
N PRO A 180 -0.60 11.94 -10.50
CA PRO A 180 -0.46 10.57 -10.97
C PRO A 180 0.98 10.27 -11.40
N VAL A 181 1.43 9.05 -11.13
CA VAL A 181 2.79 8.55 -11.40
C VAL A 181 2.76 7.46 -12.46
N ALA A 182 1.88 6.45 -12.30
CA ALA A 182 1.82 5.30 -13.19
C ALA A 182 0.44 4.62 -13.16
N ASP A 183 0.00 4.10 -14.30
CA ASP A 183 -1.21 3.27 -14.41
C ASP A 183 -0.93 1.88 -13.86
N MET A 184 -1.71 1.44 -12.86
CA MET A 184 -1.49 0.17 -12.18
C MET A 184 -2.80 -0.36 -11.60
N GLY A 185 -3.01 -1.68 -11.61
CA GLY A 185 -4.20 -2.33 -11.04
C GLY A 185 -4.27 -2.30 -9.52
N ILE A 186 -4.47 -1.12 -8.93
CA ILE A 186 -4.59 -0.92 -7.48
C ILE A 186 -6.04 -1.22 -7.05
N PRO A 187 -6.28 -2.05 -6.01
CA PRO A 187 -7.62 -2.28 -5.48
C PRO A 187 -8.30 -0.97 -5.03
N VAL A 188 -9.54 -0.75 -5.47
CA VAL A 188 -10.32 0.43 -5.09
C VAL A 188 -10.91 0.25 -3.69
N LEU A 189 -10.70 1.24 -2.82
CA LEU A 189 -11.33 1.30 -1.50
C LEU A 189 -12.77 1.79 -1.66
N ALA A 190 -13.73 0.97 -1.23
CA ALA A 190 -15.15 1.28 -1.37
C ALA A 190 -15.55 2.53 -0.57
N GLU A 191 -14.85 2.75 0.54
CA GLU A 191 -15.01 3.84 1.51
C GLU A 191 -14.70 5.23 0.93
N PHE A 192 -13.92 5.26 -0.14
CA PHE A 192 -13.45 6.47 -0.83
C PHE A 192 -13.99 6.60 -2.26
N ARG A 193 -15.03 5.83 -2.61
CA ARG A 193 -15.75 6.02 -3.87
C ARG A 193 -16.52 7.34 -3.86
N ALA A 194 -16.60 7.98 -5.01
CA ALA A 194 -17.43 9.16 -5.16
C ALA A 194 -18.91 8.78 -4.91
N PRO A 195 -19.70 9.67 -4.30
CA PRO A 195 -21.13 9.44 -4.19
C PRO A 195 -21.73 9.17 -5.56
N LYS A 196 -22.59 8.15 -5.70
CA LYS A 196 -23.31 7.89 -6.95
C LYS A 196 -24.10 9.14 -7.34
N ARG A 197 -23.60 9.92 -8.29
CA ARG A 197 -24.36 10.97 -8.95
C ARG A 197 -25.26 10.31 -9.99
N TRP A 198 -26.57 10.41 -9.78
CA TRP A 198 -27.54 10.00 -10.79
C TRP A 198 -27.45 10.99 -11.96
N SER A 199 -27.08 10.53 -13.15
CA SER A 199 -27.31 11.28 -14.39
C SER A 199 -28.61 10.79 -15.02
N PHE A 200 -29.46 11.72 -15.44
CA PHE A 200 -30.71 11.46 -16.16
C PHE A 200 -30.47 11.16 -17.63
#